data_AF-A0A3C1DP12-F1
#
_entry.id   AF-A0A3C1DP12-F1
#
_cell.length_a   1.000
_cell.length_b   1.000
_cell.length_c   1.000
_cell.angle_alpha   90.00
_cell.angle_beta   90.00
_cell.angle_gamma   90.00
#
_symmetry.space_group_name_H-M   'P 1'
#
loop_
_entity.id
_entity.type
_entity.pdbx_description
1 polymer ?
#
loop_
_entity_poly.entity_id
_entity_poly.type
_entity_poly.pdbx_seq_one_letter_code
_entity_poly.pdbx_strand_id
1 'polypeptide(L)'
;MSANESLAQLSNGMVYASMVVYAGSFIGFAASFAGGRGQQEDDVATATESGRSSARAVDVTSAAIAQSGASSGGTATLTKTQDDDVEPLPPGRRAGNIAMSLMWLATAFLLAGVVARGLSAGRVPWGNMYEFSLSAALATAVVFLAISTRRNLRWLGVFVVGAILLTLGAAVTILYTESAQLVPALKSVWLVIHVLAAIICGGAFTVGAAVTALYLVRDRAEKKADGTAVTGWLSSRVPSAKRLDTMAYRINAFVFPLWTFAVIAGAIWAENAWGRYWGWDPKETWAFI
;
A
#
# COMPACT_ATOMS: atom_id res chain seq x y z
N MET A 1 -1.47 15.89 -33.16
CA MET A 1 -0.20 15.14 -33.14
C MET A 1 -0.50 13.71 -32.78
N SER A 2 0.01 12.75 -33.57
CA SER A 2 0.00 11.34 -33.21
C SER A 2 0.80 11.11 -31.92
N ALA A 3 0.53 10.00 -31.23
CA ALA A 3 1.26 9.65 -30.02
C ALA A 3 2.74 9.40 -30.32
N ASN A 4 3.64 9.75 -29.39
CA ASN A 4 5.06 9.44 -29.52
C ASN A 4 5.28 7.94 -29.28
N GLU A 5 5.65 7.21 -30.32
CA GLU A 5 5.81 5.75 -30.31
C GLU A 5 6.96 5.28 -29.39
N SER A 6 8.07 6.01 -29.34
CA SER A 6 9.21 5.66 -28.46
C SER A 6 8.81 5.70 -26.99
N LEU A 7 8.07 6.74 -26.58
CA LEU A 7 7.54 6.86 -25.22
C LEU A 7 6.46 5.81 -24.93
N ALA A 8 5.66 5.41 -25.93
CA ALA A 8 4.69 4.34 -25.77
C ALA A 8 5.37 2.97 -25.55
N GLN A 9 6.42 2.67 -26.31
CA GLN A 9 7.22 1.45 -26.14
C GLN A 9 7.93 1.44 -24.79
N LEU A 10 8.51 2.58 -24.37
CA LEU A 10 9.10 2.75 -23.05
C LEU A 10 8.08 2.48 -21.94
N SER A 11 6.87 3.03 -22.07
CA SER A 11 5.78 2.79 -21.12
C SER A 11 5.48 1.30 -20.98
N ASN A 12 5.28 0.60 -22.11
CA ASN A 12 5.02 -0.83 -22.10
C ASN A 12 6.16 -1.61 -21.45
N GLY A 13 7.42 -1.30 -21.78
CA GLY A 13 8.60 -1.92 -21.18
C GLY A 13 8.68 -1.71 -19.66
N MET A 14 8.38 -0.51 -19.19
CA MET A 14 8.34 -0.18 -17.76
C MET A 14 7.21 -0.91 -17.02
N VAL A 15 6.05 -1.11 -17.66
CA VAL A 15 4.96 -1.92 -17.10
C VAL A 15 5.41 -3.37 -16.94
N TYR A 16 5.99 -4.00 -17.96
CA TYR A 16 6.51 -5.37 -17.85
C TYR A 16 7.63 -5.50 -16.80
N ALA A 17 8.58 -4.55 -16.78
CA ALA A 17 9.63 -4.52 -15.77
C ALA A 17 9.03 -4.41 -14.35
N SER A 18 8.02 -3.55 -14.15
CA SER A 18 7.33 -3.45 -12.86
C SER A 18 6.69 -4.77 -12.45
N MET A 19 6.04 -5.50 -13.38
CA MET A 19 5.41 -6.79 -13.08
C MET A 19 6.43 -7.85 -12.65
N VAL A 20 7.59 -7.92 -13.31
CA VAL A 20 8.67 -8.85 -12.93
C VAL A 20 9.19 -8.52 -11.53
N VAL A 21 9.43 -7.25 -11.24
CA VAL A 21 9.91 -6.82 -9.92
C VAL A 21 8.83 -7.02 -8.84
N TYR A 22 7.55 -6.76 -9.15
CA TYR A 22 6.43 -7.06 -8.25
C TYR A 22 6.31 -8.56 -7.98
N ALA A 23 6.55 -9.43 -8.97
CA ALA A 23 6.57 -10.87 -8.76
C ALA A 23 7.69 -11.29 -7.79
N GLY A 24 8.88 -10.69 -7.93
CA GLY A 24 9.96 -10.86 -6.96
C GLY A 24 9.60 -10.37 -5.56
N SER A 25 8.95 -9.19 -5.47
CA SER A 25 8.43 -8.65 -4.20
C SER A 25 7.38 -9.58 -3.58
N PHE A 26 6.47 -10.13 -4.38
CA PHE A 26 5.45 -11.08 -3.94
C PHE A 26 6.07 -12.35 -3.35
N ILE A 27 7.07 -12.93 -4.01
CA ILE A 27 7.80 -14.09 -3.51
C ILE A 27 8.50 -13.75 -2.19
N GLY A 28 9.14 -12.57 -2.10
CA GLY A 28 9.76 -12.10 -0.87
C GLY A 28 8.77 -11.92 0.28
N PHE A 29 7.59 -11.34 0.04
CA PHE A 29 6.52 -11.22 1.03
C PHE A 29 5.96 -12.58 1.41
N ALA A 30 5.76 -13.49 0.46
CA ALA A 30 5.31 -14.86 0.73
C ALA A 30 6.32 -15.63 1.60
N ALA A 31 7.62 -15.51 1.31
CA ALA A 31 8.69 -16.11 2.11
C ALA A 31 8.77 -15.48 3.52
N SER A 32 8.63 -14.15 3.62
CA SER A 32 8.54 -13.45 4.90
C SER A 32 7.30 -13.89 5.70
N PHE A 33 6.17 -14.08 5.03
CA PHE A 33 4.91 -14.50 5.63
C PHE A 33 4.99 -15.96 6.09
N ALA A 34 5.62 -16.84 5.31
CA ALA A 34 5.83 -18.23 5.66
C ALA A 34 6.81 -18.39 6.84
N GLY A 35 7.89 -17.61 6.87
CA GLY A 35 8.95 -17.70 7.89
C GLY A 35 8.71 -16.92 9.18
N GLY A 36 7.85 -15.89 9.16
CA GLY A 36 7.63 -15.02 10.31
C GLY A 36 6.76 -15.66 11.40
N ARG A 37 7.30 -15.77 12.62
CA ARG A 37 6.49 -15.75 13.85
C ARG A 37 6.13 -14.28 14.09
N GLY A 38 4.90 -13.95 13.74
CA GLY A 38 4.36 -12.62 13.63
C GLY A 38 4.40 -11.89 14.94
N GLN A 39 4.96 -10.68 14.88
CA GLN A 39 4.58 -9.37 15.44
C GLN A 39 3.97 -9.23 16.84
N GLN A 40 3.53 -10.31 17.49
CA GLN A 40 3.21 -10.36 18.91
C GLN A 40 4.43 -9.97 19.76
N GLU A 41 5.65 -10.26 19.28
CA GLU A 41 6.90 -9.77 19.87
C GLU A 41 7.12 -8.26 19.67
N ASP A 42 6.86 -7.72 18.47
CA ASP A 42 7.04 -6.27 18.20
C ASP A 42 6.08 -5.41 19.05
N ASP A 43 4.84 -5.86 19.33
CA ASP A 43 3.88 -5.13 20.18
C ASP A 43 4.22 -5.22 21.68
N VAL A 44 4.76 -6.35 22.15
CA VAL A 44 5.28 -6.46 23.54
C VAL A 44 6.54 -5.62 23.69
N ALA A 45 7.44 -5.64 22.70
CA ALA A 45 8.67 -4.84 22.70
C ALA A 45 8.39 -3.34 22.66
N THR A 46 7.49 -2.85 21.78
CA THR A 46 7.12 -1.42 21.73
C THR A 46 6.35 -0.95 22.96
N ALA A 47 5.50 -1.78 23.57
CA ALA A 47 4.88 -1.48 24.85
C ALA A 47 5.92 -1.41 26.00
N THR A 48 6.91 -2.31 25.97
CA THR A 48 8.00 -2.36 26.97
C THR A 48 8.99 -1.20 26.80
N GLU A 49 9.30 -0.79 25.57
CA GLU A 49 10.15 0.38 25.28
C GLU A 49 9.47 1.69 25.66
N SER A 50 8.16 1.84 25.42
CA SER A 50 7.40 3.01 25.89
C SER A 50 7.39 3.10 27.42
N GLY A 51 7.32 1.96 28.12
CA GLY A 51 7.42 1.89 29.58
C GLY A 51 8.84 2.20 30.09
N ARG A 52 9.88 1.67 29.45
CA ARG A 52 11.29 1.92 29.78
C ARG A 52 11.73 3.35 29.48
N SER A 53 11.24 3.97 28.41
CA SER A 53 11.54 5.36 28.08
C SER A 53 10.97 6.32 29.13
N SER A 54 9.75 6.05 29.61
CA SER A 54 9.13 6.78 30.72
C SER A 54 9.90 6.59 32.03
N ALA A 55 10.27 5.35 32.38
CA ALA A 55 11.05 5.06 33.59
C ALA A 55 12.48 5.66 33.53
N ARG A 56 13.14 5.60 32.38
CA ARG A 56 14.49 6.16 32.18
C ARG A 56 14.49 7.69 32.21
N ALA A 57 13.41 8.35 31.77
CA ALA A 57 13.28 9.80 31.91
C ALA A 57 13.17 10.24 33.39
N VAL A 58 12.54 9.42 34.24
CA VAL A 58 12.46 9.66 35.69
C VAL A 58 13.82 9.44 36.38
N ASP A 59 14.57 8.41 36.00
CA ASP A 59 15.91 8.14 36.55
C ASP A 59 16.97 9.17 36.11
N VAL A 60 16.93 9.64 34.87
CA VAL A 60 17.89 10.65 34.37
C VAL A 60 17.70 12.01 35.07
N THR A 61 16.47 12.37 35.41
CA THR A 61 16.19 13.60 36.18
C THR A 61 16.71 13.50 37.61
N SER A 62 16.69 12.29 38.19
CA SER A 62 17.19 12.02 39.54
C SER A 62 18.73 11.95 39.59
N ALA A 63 19.36 11.40 38.55
CA ALA A 63 20.82 11.32 38.43
C ALA A 63 21.48 12.66 38.06
N ALA A 64 20.80 13.53 37.30
CA ALA A 64 21.31 14.84 36.91
C ALA A 64 21.43 15.82 38.10
N ILE A 65 20.62 15.64 39.16
CA ILE A 65 20.73 16.42 40.40
C ILE A 65 21.95 15.96 41.25
N ALA A 66 22.44 14.73 41.06
CA ALA A 66 23.53 14.15 41.85
C ALA A 66 24.94 14.36 41.27
N GLN A 67 25.08 14.80 40.01
CA GLN A 67 26.37 14.84 39.29
C GLN A 67 26.97 16.24 39.05
N SER A 68 26.52 17.28 39.76
CA SER A 68 27.10 18.63 39.67
C SER A 68 28.38 18.80 40.52
N GLY A 69 29.22 17.78 40.63
CA GLY A 69 30.41 17.82 41.48
C GLY A 69 31.45 16.77 41.10
N ALA A 70 32.27 17.08 40.09
CA ALA A 70 33.70 16.74 39.95
C ALA A 70 34.08 16.65 38.46
N SER A 71 34.75 17.69 37.97
CA SER A 71 35.47 17.67 36.71
C SER A 71 36.87 17.09 36.93
N SER A 72 37.18 15.92 36.38
CA SER A 72 38.56 15.49 36.17
C SER A 72 38.74 14.99 34.74
N GLY A 73 39.60 15.67 33.99
CA GLY A 73 39.97 15.31 32.63
C GLY A 73 40.68 13.96 32.59
N GLY A 74 40.04 12.99 31.93
CA GLY A 74 40.64 11.73 31.54
C GLY A 74 40.51 11.57 30.02
N THR A 75 41.62 11.27 29.35
CA THR A 75 41.66 11.03 27.91
C THR A 75 40.87 9.75 27.59
N ALA A 76 39.74 9.89 26.90
CA ALA A 76 38.90 8.77 26.51
C ALA A 76 39.53 8.03 25.33
N THR A 77 40.08 6.84 25.57
CA THR A 77 40.41 5.89 24.51
C THR A 77 39.12 5.19 24.07
N LEU A 78 38.73 5.40 22.81
CA LEU A 78 37.63 4.67 22.18
C LEU A 78 38.06 3.22 21.95
N THR A 79 37.71 2.34 22.89
CA THR A 79 37.70 0.90 22.63
C THR A 79 36.61 0.67 21.59
N LYS A 80 37.00 0.29 20.37
CA LYS A 80 36.05 -0.18 19.36
C LYS A 80 35.34 -1.39 19.95
N THR A 81 34.09 -1.21 20.37
CA THR A 81 33.19 -2.32 20.66
C THR A 81 33.08 -3.09 19.36
N GLN A 82 33.72 -4.25 19.35
CA GLN A 82 33.58 -5.21 18.27
C GLN A 82 32.12 -5.65 18.31
N ASP A 83 31.30 -5.10 17.41
CA ASP A 83 29.89 -5.45 17.16
C ASP A 83 29.79 -6.88 16.59
N ASP A 84 30.43 -7.86 17.23
CA ASP A 84 30.35 -9.27 16.84
C ASP A 84 29.08 -9.95 17.36
N ASP A 85 28.22 -9.23 18.08
CA ASP A 85 26.89 -9.68 18.50
C ASP A 85 25.78 -9.09 17.59
N VAL A 86 25.92 -9.20 16.26
CA VAL A 86 24.76 -8.98 15.38
C VAL A 86 23.81 -10.17 15.56
N GLU A 87 22.90 -10.02 16.51
CA GLU A 87 21.82 -10.97 16.77
C GLU A 87 21.15 -11.35 15.43
N PRO A 88 21.08 -12.65 15.07
CA PRO A 88 20.52 -13.05 13.78
C PRO A 88 19.10 -12.52 13.62
N LEU A 89 18.87 -11.72 12.58
CA LEU A 89 17.55 -11.15 12.29
C LEU A 89 16.47 -12.24 12.37
N PRO A 90 15.29 -11.95 12.96
CA PRO A 90 14.21 -12.91 13.09
C PRO A 90 13.88 -13.59 11.75
N PRO A 91 13.54 -14.90 11.77
CA PRO A 91 13.18 -15.64 10.56
C PRO A 91 12.15 -14.89 9.71
N GLY A 92 12.43 -14.75 8.42
CA GLY A 92 11.57 -14.03 7.47
C GLY A 92 11.79 -12.51 7.39
N ARG A 93 12.45 -11.86 8.37
CA ARG A 93 12.63 -10.39 8.34
C ARG A 93 13.50 -9.90 7.19
N ARG A 94 14.55 -10.65 6.84
CA ARG A 94 15.41 -10.37 5.67
C ARG A 94 14.59 -10.43 4.37
N ALA A 95 13.79 -11.48 4.19
CA ALA A 95 12.92 -11.62 3.03
C ALA A 95 11.90 -10.48 2.94
N GLY A 96 11.32 -10.06 4.07
CA GLY A 96 10.39 -8.93 4.12
C GLY A 96 11.04 -7.58 3.78
N ASN A 97 12.30 -7.36 4.17
CA ASN A 97 13.04 -6.16 3.79
C ASN A 97 13.37 -6.14 2.29
N ILE A 98 13.84 -7.26 1.74
CA ILE A 98 14.07 -7.41 0.30
C ILE A 98 12.76 -7.17 -0.46
N ALA A 99 11.64 -7.76 0.00
CA ALA A 99 10.33 -7.59 -0.59
C ALA A 99 9.87 -6.13 -0.61
N MET A 100 10.11 -5.38 0.46
CA MET A 100 9.83 -3.94 0.54
C MET A 100 10.71 -3.12 -0.42
N SER A 101 12.00 -3.43 -0.54
CA SER A 101 12.88 -2.75 -1.50
C SER A 101 12.45 -2.99 -2.94
N LEU A 102 12.09 -4.24 -3.27
CA LEU A 102 11.55 -4.59 -4.58
C LEU A 102 10.19 -3.92 -4.82
N MET A 103 9.34 -3.82 -3.80
CA MET A 103 8.05 -3.09 -3.89
C MET A 103 8.26 -1.63 -4.28
N TRP A 104 9.21 -0.92 -3.64
CA TRP A 104 9.55 0.46 -3.99
C TRP A 104 10.06 0.58 -5.43
N LEU A 105 10.97 -0.31 -5.84
CA LEU A 105 11.51 -0.33 -7.20
C LEU A 105 10.42 -0.61 -8.25
N ALA A 106 9.57 -1.60 -8.01
CA ALA A 106 8.46 -1.94 -8.89
C ALA A 106 7.46 -0.77 -9.03
N THR A 107 7.17 -0.09 -7.91
CA THR A 107 6.32 1.10 -7.90
C THR A 107 6.94 2.23 -8.73
N ALA A 108 8.26 2.44 -8.63
CA ALA A 108 8.97 3.43 -9.43
C ALA A 108 8.90 3.11 -10.94
N PHE A 109 9.08 1.85 -11.33
CA PHE A 109 8.90 1.44 -12.73
C PHE A 109 7.46 1.62 -13.21
N LEU A 110 6.46 1.26 -12.40
CA LEU A 110 5.06 1.45 -12.77
C LEU A 110 4.73 2.95 -12.93
N LEU A 111 5.22 3.80 -12.03
CA LEU A 111 5.09 5.25 -12.13
C LEU A 111 5.73 5.78 -13.41
N ALA A 112 6.96 5.37 -13.72
CA ALA A 112 7.64 5.74 -14.95
C ALA A 112 6.85 5.30 -16.19
N GLY A 113 6.25 4.09 -16.15
CA GLY A 113 5.40 3.58 -17.21
C GLY A 113 4.13 4.41 -17.43
N VAL A 114 3.45 4.80 -16.35
CA VAL A 114 2.26 5.67 -16.41
C VAL A 114 2.62 7.07 -16.92
N VAL A 115 3.71 7.67 -16.41
CA VAL A 115 4.17 9.00 -16.85
C VAL A 115 4.59 8.99 -18.32
N ALA A 116 5.39 8.02 -18.74
CA ALA A 116 5.80 7.87 -20.14
C ALA A 116 4.59 7.73 -21.07
N ARG A 117 3.54 7.04 -20.61
CA ARG A 117 2.29 6.91 -21.36
C ARG A 117 1.55 8.23 -21.52
N GLY A 118 1.46 9.00 -20.44
CA GLY A 118 0.86 10.34 -20.47
C GLY A 118 1.63 11.29 -21.40
N LEU A 119 2.96 11.27 -21.34
CA LEU A 119 3.82 12.05 -22.22
C LEU A 119 3.70 11.62 -23.69
N SER A 120 3.61 10.31 -23.95
CA SER A 120 3.38 9.76 -25.29
C SER A 120 2.10 10.31 -25.92
N ALA A 121 1.01 10.34 -25.17
CA ALA A 121 -0.28 10.82 -25.64
C ALA A 121 -0.45 12.35 -25.52
N GLY A 122 0.42 13.06 -24.81
CA GLY A 122 0.31 14.50 -24.54
C GLY A 122 -0.88 14.85 -23.63
N ARG A 123 -1.28 13.93 -22.74
CA ARG A 123 -2.46 14.06 -21.87
C ARG A 123 -2.32 13.16 -20.64
N VAL A 124 -3.24 13.32 -19.69
CA VAL A 124 -3.33 12.38 -18.57
C VAL A 124 -3.76 10.99 -19.09
N PRO A 125 -3.07 9.89 -18.69
CA PRO A 125 -3.30 8.56 -19.25
C PRO A 125 -4.44 7.85 -18.52
N TRP A 126 -5.67 8.38 -18.63
CA TRP A 126 -6.90 7.81 -18.04
C TRP A 126 -8.05 7.69 -19.05
N GLY A 127 -7.73 7.53 -20.33
CA GLY A 127 -8.71 7.54 -21.43
C GLY A 127 -9.39 6.20 -21.69
N ASN A 128 -8.91 5.10 -21.09
CA ASN A 128 -9.42 3.75 -21.30
C ASN A 128 -9.16 2.87 -20.06
N MET A 129 -9.69 1.65 -20.08
CA MET A 129 -9.60 0.72 -18.94
C MET A 129 -8.19 0.20 -18.67
N TYR A 130 -7.32 0.08 -19.68
CA TYR A 130 -5.91 -0.29 -19.48
C TYR A 130 -5.19 0.78 -18.67
N GLU A 131 -5.26 2.02 -19.15
CA GLU A 131 -4.72 3.23 -18.53
C GLU A 131 -5.22 3.46 -17.09
N PHE A 132 -6.53 3.25 -16.89
CA PHE A 132 -7.13 3.27 -15.56
C PHE A 132 -6.58 2.17 -14.65
N SER A 133 -6.45 0.94 -15.16
CA SER A 133 -5.95 -0.20 -14.38
C SER A 133 -4.50 -0.04 -13.95
N LEU A 134 -3.63 0.49 -14.82
CA LEU A 134 -2.25 0.84 -14.46
C LEU A 134 -2.21 1.88 -13.33
N SER A 135 -3.03 2.93 -13.45
CA SER A 135 -3.08 4.00 -12.46
C SER A 135 -3.69 3.55 -11.13
N ALA A 136 -4.70 2.68 -11.17
CA ALA A 136 -5.29 2.05 -9.99
C ALA A 136 -4.29 1.13 -9.27
N ALA A 137 -3.55 0.30 -10.02
CA ALA A 137 -2.47 -0.53 -9.46
C ALA A 137 -1.37 0.34 -8.82
N LEU A 138 -1.00 1.45 -9.45
CA LEU A 138 -0.06 2.42 -8.90
C LEU A 138 -0.59 3.07 -7.62
N ALA A 139 -1.86 3.47 -7.58
CA ALA A 139 -2.47 4.04 -6.40
C ALA A 139 -2.53 3.04 -5.25
N THR A 140 -2.89 1.78 -5.50
CA THR A 140 -2.82 0.69 -4.50
C THR A 140 -1.41 0.57 -3.93
N ALA A 141 -0.39 0.55 -4.79
CA ALA A 141 1.01 0.46 -4.39
C ALA A 141 1.44 1.65 -3.51
N VAL A 142 1.11 2.87 -3.94
CA VAL A 142 1.43 4.11 -3.22
C VAL A 142 0.72 4.16 -1.87
N VAL A 143 -0.56 3.82 -1.80
CA VAL A 143 -1.31 3.78 -0.53
C VAL A 143 -0.70 2.75 0.42
N PHE A 144 -0.41 1.55 -0.07
CA PHE A 144 0.22 0.52 0.74
C PHE A 144 1.59 0.95 1.26
N LEU A 145 2.43 1.53 0.42
CA LEU A 145 3.74 2.07 0.82
C LEU A 145 3.60 3.21 1.82
N ALA A 146 2.69 4.16 1.58
CA ALA A 146 2.43 5.28 2.47
C ALA A 146 2.03 4.81 3.87
N ILE A 147 1.12 3.84 3.99
CA ILE A 147 0.75 3.27 5.30
C ILE A 147 1.94 2.49 5.89
N SER A 148 2.70 1.75 5.05
CA SER A 148 3.85 0.96 5.47
C SER A 148 5.03 1.79 6.01
N THR A 149 5.12 3.08 5.67
CA THR A 149 6.13 3.98 6.27
C THR A 149 5.85 4.28 7.75
N ARG A 150 4.58 4.22 8.18
CA ARG A 150 4.17 4.51 9.57
C ARG A 150 3.79 3.28 10.37
N ARG A 151 3.51 2.17 9.70
CA ARG A 151 3.05 0.91 10.32
C ARG A 151 3.80 -0.25 9.68
N ASN A 152 4.25 -1.21 10.48
CA ASN A 152 4.84 -2.43 9.94
C ASN A 152 3.73 -3.36 9.39
N LEU A 153 3.40 -3.19 8.11
CA LEU A 153 2.36 -3.94 7.38
C LEU A 153 2.93 -4.99 6.41
N ARG A 154 4.17 -5.43 6.62
CA ARG A 154 4.83 -6.41 5.73
C ARG A 154 4.02 -7.71 5.58
N TRP A 155 3.32 -8.13 6.63
CA TRP A 155 2.44 -9.31 6.61
C TRP A 155 1.26 -9.18 5.64
N LEU A 156 0.83 -7.95 5.34
CA LEU A 156 -0.25 -7.65 4.40
C LEU A 156 0.26 -7.61 2.94
N GLY A 157 1.57 -7.46 2.75
CA GLY A 157 2.20 -7.25 1.45
C GLY A 157 1.90 -8.36 0.42
N VAL A 158 1.81 -9.63 0.85
CA VAL A 158 1.49 -10.73 -0.07
C VAL A 158 0.11 -10.55 -0.72
N PHE A 159 -0.89 -10.11 0.05
CA PHE A 159 -2.25 -9.93 -0.45
C PHE A 159 -2.36 -8.71 -1.36
N VAL A 160 -1.70 -7.61 -0.98
CA VAL A 160 -1.75 -6.36 -1.75
C VAL A 160 -0.96 -6.47 -3.05
N VAL A 161 0.26 -7.03 -3.02
CA VAL A 161 1.06 -7.24 -4.23
C VAL A 161 0.39 -8.27 -5.14
N GLY A 162 -0.24 -9.30 -4.56
CA GLY A 162 -1.06 -10.24 -5.33
C GLY A 162 -2.18 -9.54 -6.10
N ALA A 163 -2.92 -8.65 -5.45
CA ALA A 163 -3.97 -7.86 -6.10
C ALA A 163 -3.40 -6.95 -7.22
N ILE A 164 -2.26 -6.28 -6.97
CA ILE A 164 -1.57 -5.45 -7.97
C ILE A 164 -1.19 -6.29 -9.20
N LEU A 165 -0.58 -7.46 -8.99
CA LEU A 165 -0.16 -8.35 -10.09
C LEU A 165 -1.36 -8.86 -10.88
N LEU A 166 -2.48 -9.18 -10.23
CA LEU A 166 -3.71 -9.57 -10.91
C LEU A 166 -4.28 -8.42 -11.75
N THR A 167 -4.30 -7.19 -11.22
CA THR A 167 -4.73 -6.00 -11.96
C THR A 167 -3.83 -5.72 -13.17
N LEU A 168 -2.50 -5.75 -12.99
CA LEU A 168 -1.55 -5.53 -14.09
C LEU A 168 -1.60 -6.66 -15.13
N GLY A 169 -1.75 -7.91 -14.67
CA GLY A 169 -1.93 -9.06 -15.53
C GLY A 169 -3.17 -8.92 -16.41
N ALA A 170 -4.33 -8.64 -15.82
CA ALA A 170 -5.56 -8.39 -16.55
C ALA A 170 -5.48 -7.16 -17.47
N ALA A 171 -4.79 -6.10 -17.03
CA ALA A 171 -4.57 -4.92 -17.86
C ALA A 171 -3.83 -5.29 -19.15
N VAL A 172 -2.72 -6.01 -19.04
CA VAL A 172 -1.88 -6.36 -20.20
C VAL A 172 -2.50 -7.43 -21.09
N THR A 173 -3.26 -8.38 -20.54
CA THR A 173 -3.79 -9.53 -21.31
C THR A 173 -5.19 -9.30 -21.88
N ILE A 174 -6.04 -8.55 -21.19
CA ILE A 174 -7.46 -8.40 -21.55
C ILE A 174 -7.75 -6.97 -22.03
N LEU A 175 -7.18 -5.96 -21.36
CA LEU A 175 -7.58 -4.57 -21.54
C LEU A 175 -6.65 -3.76 -22.44
N TYR A 176 -5.51 -4.34 -22.86
CA TYR A 176 -4.44 -3.61 -23.55
C TYR A 176 -4.99 -2.83 -24.75
N THR A 177 -4.61 -1.57 -24.82
CA THR A 177 -4.97 -0.65 -25.90
C THR A 177 -3.72 0.15 -26.24
N GLU A 178 -3.57 0.57 -27.49
CA GLU A 178 -2.44 1.42 -27.91
C GLU A 178 -2.52 2.83 -27.32
N SER A 179 -1.38 3.51 -27.28
CA SER A 179 -1.31 4.91 -26.85
C SER A 179 -1.94 5.78 -27.94
N ALA A 180 -3.09 6.38 -27.65
CA ALA A 180 -3.85 7.19 -28.60
C ALA A 180 -4.43 8.46 -27.96
N GLN A 181 -4.89 9.38 -28.80
CA GLN A 181 -5.59 10.60 -28.37
C GLN A 181 -6.99 10.29 -27.81
N LEU A 182 -7.51 11.18 -26.95
CA LEU A 182 -8.85 11.02 -26.38
C LEU A 182 -9.93 11.22 -27.44
N VAL A 183 -10.96 10.37 -27.37
CA VAL A 183 -12.26 10.62 -28.02
C VAL A 183 -12.83 11.93 -27.47
N PRO A 184 -13.49 12.78 -28.28
CA PRO A 184 -13.93 14.13 -27.87
C PRO A 184 -14.71 14.20 -26.55
N ALA A 185 -15.55 13.20 -26.25
CA ALA A 185 -16.34 13.12 -25.02
C ALA A 185 -15.51 13.03 -23.72
N LEU A 186 -14.23 12.67 -23.81
CA LEU A 186 -13.31 12.54 -22.67
C LEU A 186 -12.48 13.81 -22.43
N LYS A 187 -12.62 14.86 -23.25
CA LYS A 187 -11.91 16.13 -23.08
C LYS A 187 -12.61 17.03 -22.07
N SER A 188 -12.59 16.66 -20.79
CA SER A 188 -13.23 17.42 -19.72
C SER A 188 -12.37 17.44 -18.46
N VAL A 189 -12.27 18.61 -17.82
CA VAL A 189 -11.59 18.76 -16.51
C VAL A 189 -12.29 17.93 -15.43
N TRP A 190 -13.61 17.79 -15.54
CA TRP A 190 -14.40 16.99 -14.62
C TRP A 190 -14.05 15.50 -14.69
N LEU A 191 -13.70 14.98 -15.88
CA LEU A 191 -13.18 13.61 -16.02
C LEU A 191 -11.89 13.45 -15.20
N VAL A 192 -10.96 14.40 -15.31
CA VAL A 192 -9.68 14.34 -14.60
C VAL A 192 -9.90 14.34 -13.09
N ILE A 193 -10.77 15.21 -12.59
CA ILE A 193 -11.09 15.31 -11.16
C ILE A 193 -11.76 14.01 -10.67
N HIS A 194 -12.79 13.54 -11.39
CA HIS A 194 -13.52 12.31 -11.06
C HIS A 194 -12.60 11.09 -11.05
N VAL A 195 -11.85 10.87 -12.13
CA VAL A 195 -11.03 9.67 -12.29
C VAL A 195 -9.85 9.66 -11.32
N LEU A 196 -9.25 10.81 -11.04
CA LEU A 196 -8.22 10.91 -9.99
C LEU A 196 -8.77 10.51 -8.62
N ALA A 197 -9.92 11.04 -8.22
CA ALA A 197 -10.56 10.68 -6.96
C ALA A 197 -10.90 9.18 -6.92
N ALA A 198 -11.44 8.63 -8.02
CA ALA A 198 -11.76 7.20 -8.14
C ALA A 198 -10.51 6.31 -8.05
N ILE A 199 -9.38 6.71 -8.65
CA ILE A 199 -8.10 5.98 -8.58
C ILE A 199 -7.57 5.93 -7.15
N ILE A 200 -7.57 7.06 -6.44
CA ILE A 200 -7.13 7.13 -5.03
C ILE A 200 -8.02 6.25 -4.14
N CYS A 201 -9.34 6.35 -4.31
CA CYS A 201 -10.30 5.50 -3.62
C CYS A 201 -10.09 4.02 -3.92
N GLY A 202 -9.94 3.65 -5.20
CA GLY A 202 -9.70 2.27 -5.62
C GLY A 202 -8.43 1.68 -4.98
N GLY A 203 -7.36 2.47 -4.88
CA GLY A 203 -6.14 2.04 -4.20
C GLY A 203 -6.35 1.77 -2.70
N ALA A 204 -7.00 2.70 -2.01
CA ALA A 204 -7.26 2.56 -0.58
C ALA A 204 -8.30 1.48 -0.26
N PHE A 205 -9.35 1.34 -1.07
CA PHE A 205 -10.33 0.26 -0.94
C PHE A 205 -9.72 -1.11 -1.25
N THR A 206 -8.74 -1.21 -2.15
CA THR A 206 -8.04 -2.47 -2.38
C THR A 206 -7.28 -2.93 -1.13
N VAL A 207 -6.59 -2.00 -0.46
CA VAL A 207 -5.94 -2.29 0.83
C VAL A 207 -6.98 -2.61 1.91
N GLY A 208 -8.06 -1.83 2.00
CA GLY A 208 -9.18 -2.07 2.91
C GLY A 208 -9.83 -3.45 2.71
N ALA A 209 -10.05 -3.86 1.46
CA ALA A 209 -10.61 -5.16 1.11
C ALA A 209 -9.70 -6.32 1.54
N ALA A 210 -8.38 -6.18 1.36
CA ALA A 210 -7.42 -7.17 1.85
C ALA A 210 -7.48 -7.31 3.39
N VAL A 211 -7.57 -6.19 4.10
CA VAL A 211 -7.70 -6.18 5.56
C VAL A 211 -9.02 -6.80 6.01
N THR A 212 -10.14 -6.44 5.37
CA THR A 212 -11.47 -6.98 5.68
C THR A 212 -11.58 -8.46 5.37
N ALA A 213 -11.00 -8.94 4.26
CA ALA A 213 -10.95 -10.36 3.94
C ALA A 213 -10.23 -11.15 5.04
N LEU A 214 -9.10 -10.64 5.52
CA LEU A 214 -8.36 -11.26 6.63
C LEU A 214 -9.11 -11.15 7.95
N TYR A 215 -9.85 -10.06 8.19
CA TYR A 215 -10.75 -9.94 9.33
C TYR A 215 -11.79 -11.05 9.34
N LEU A 216 -12.46 -11.32 8.21
CA LEU A 216 -13.49 -12.38 8.14
C LEU A 216 -12.91 -13.76 8.43
N VAL A 217 -11.72 -14.07 7.88
CA VAL A 217 -11.04 -15.35 8.14
C VAL A 217 -10.63 -15.44 9.62
N ARG A 218 -10.15 -14.34 10.20
CA ARG A 218 -9.69 -14.27 11.58
C ARG A 218 -10.84 -14.35 12.58
N ASP A 219 -11.91 -13.60 12.37
CA ASP A 219 -13.13 -13.60 13.19
C ASP A 219 -13.77 -14.99 13.23
N ARG A 220 -13.86 -15.68 12.08
CA ARG A 220 -14.35 -17.06 12.02
C ARG A 220 -13.47 -18.02 12.83
N ALA A 221 -12.16 -17.84 12.80
CA ALA A 221 -11.23 -18.68 13.56
C ALA A 221 -11.31 -18.40 15.07
N GLU A 222 -11.40 -17.14 15.48
CA GLU A 222 -11.56 -16.73 16.88
C GLU A 222 -12.89 -17.25 17.46
N LYS A 223 -13.99 -17.14 16.71
CA LYS A 223 -15.30 -17.71 17.10
C LYS A 223 -15.27 -19.23 17.23
N LYS A 224 -14.57 -19.93 16.32
CA LYS A 224 -14.43 -21.40 16.40
C LYS A 224 -13.58 -21.85 17.59
N ALA A 225 -12.63 -21.03 18.02
CA ALA A 225 -11.76 -21.35 19.14
C ALA A 225 -12.46 -21.24 20.51
N ASP A 226 -13.62 -20.56 20.59
CA ASP A 226 -14.50 -20.52 21.77
C ASP A 226 -13.74 -20.27 23.10
N GLY A 227 -12.96 -19.18 23.14
CA GLY A 227 -12.17 -18.80 24.31
C GLY A 227 -10.80 -19.50 24.44
N THR A 228 -10.50 -20.49 23.60
CA THR A 228 -9.15 -21.06 23.46
C THR A 228 -8.29 -20.26 22.48
N ALA A 229 -6.97 -20.44 22.54
CA ALA A 229 -6.05 -19.74 21.64
C ALA A 229 -6.23 -20.24 20.19
N VAL A 230 -6.36 -19.31 19.23
CA VAL A 230 -6.34 -19.66 17.80
C VAL A 230 -5.01 -20.34 17.48
N THR A 231 -5.06 -21.52 16.85
CA THR A 231 -3.87 -22.32 16.52
C THR A 231 -3.46 -22.16 15.06
N GLY A 232 -2.22 -22.55 14.74
CA GLY A 232 -1.70 -22.61 13.38
C GLY A 232 -1.18 -21.28 12.83
N TRP A 233 -1.30 -21.12 11.51
CA TRP A 233 -0.67 -20.00 10.81
C TRP A 233 -1.35 -18.65 11.07
N LEU A 234 -2.65 -18.68 11.39
CA LEU A 234 -3.45 -17.48 11.60
C LEU A 234 -3.02 -16.69 12.83
N SER A 235 -2.79 -17.34 13.97
CA SER A 235 -2.38 -16.68 15.23
C SER A 235 -0.98 -16.13 15.20
N SER A 236 -0.11 -16.81 14.46
CA SER A 236 1.27 -16.43 14.34
C SER A 236 1.55 -15.47 13.19
N ARG A 237 0.60 -15.08 12.31
CA ARG A 237 0.93 -14.25 11.13
C ARG A 237 -0.02 -13.10 10.86
N VAL A 238 -1.22 -13.17 11.39
CA VAL A 238 -2.28 -12.20 11.15
C VAL A 238 -2.71 -11.59 12.49
N PRO A 239 -2.85 -10.26 12.58
CA PRO A 239 -3.35 -9.61 13.80
C PRO A 239 -4.73 -10.13 14.22
N SER A 240 -5.11 -9.88 15.48
CA SER A 240 -6.44 -10.23 16.00
C SER A 240 -7.57 -9.58 15.19
N ALA A 241 -8.75 -10.20 15.19
CA ALA A 241 -9.90 -9.71 14.42
C ALA A 241 -10.23 -8.26 14.80
N LYS A 242 -10.20 -7.93 16.09
CA LYS A 242 -10.42 -6.57 16.60
C LYS A 242 -9.47 -5.52 15.99
N ARG A 243 -8.19 -5.86 15.78
CA ARG A 243 -7.21 -4.93 15.17
C ARG A 243 -7.47 -4.75 13.68
N LEU A 244 -7.79 -5.84 12.99
CA LEU A 244 -8.14 -5.81 11.58
C LEU A 244 -9.41 -4.97 11.36
N ASP A 245 -10.42 -5.15 12.21
CA ASP A 245 -11.66 -4.37 12.20
C ASP A 245 -11.39 -2.88 12.43
N THR A 246 -10.60 -2.53 13.45
CA THR A 246 -10.21 -1.13 13.69
C THR A 246 -9.46 -0.53 12.50
N MET A 247 -8.61 -1.31 11.84
CA MET A 247 -7.85 -0.85 10.69
C MET A 247 -8.74 -0.67 9.46
N ALA A 248 -9.63 -1.64 9.18
CA ALA A 248 -10.62 -1.57 8.11
C ALA A 248 -11.55 -0.36 8.30
N TYR A 249 -12.07 -0.17 9.51
CA TYR A 249 -12.90 0.99 9.86
C TYR A 249 -12.16 2.31 9.57
N ARG A 250 -10.91 2.46 10.03
CA ARG A 250 -10.14 3.70 9.80
C ARG A 250 -9.85 3.97 8.33
N ILE A 251 -9.53 2.93 7.56
CA ILE A 251 -9.31 3.06 6.11
C ILE A 251 -10.62 3.50 5.44
N ASN A 252 -11.72 2.80 5.70
CA ASN A 252 -13.00 3.09 5.05
C ASN A 252 -13.57 4.45 5.48
N ALA A 253 -13.48 4.81 6.76
CA ALA A 253 -13.94 6.11 7.26
C ALA A 253 -13.17 7.28 6.63
N PHE A 254 -11.88 7.10 6.33
CA PHE A 254 -11.07 8.12 5.64
C PHE A 254 -11.41 8.21 4.16
N VAL A 255 -11.63 7.08 3.49
CA VAL A 255 -11.84 7.03 2.02
C VAL A 255 -13.27 7.39 1.65
N PHE A 256 -14.25 7.10 2.50
CA PHE A 256 -15.67 7.28 2.18
C PHE A 256 -16.04 8.70 1.74
N PRO A 257 -15.60 9.79 2.39
CA PRO A 257 -15.89 11.15 1.91
C PRO A 257 -15.31 11.43 0.51
N LEU A 258 -14.11 10.93 0.23
CA LEU A 258 -13.49 11.07 -1.09
C LEU A 258 -14.25 10.25 -2.15
N TRP A 259 -14.76 9.07 -1.78
CA TRP A 259 -15.60 8.26 -2.64
C TRP A 259 -16.94 8.96 -2.95
N THR A 260 -17.60 9.53 -1.95
CA THR A 260 -18.81 10.34 -2.16
C THR A 260 -18.55 11.49 -3.13
N PHE A 261 -17.43 12.21 -2.96
CA PHE A 261 -17.02 13.25 -3.89
C PHE A 261 -16.79 12.70 -5.30
N ALA A 262 -16.11 11.55 -5.43
CA ALA A 262 -15.87 10.92 -6.73
C ALA A 262 -17.20 10.60 -7.45
N VAL A 263 -18.19 10.05 -6.75
CA VAL A 263 -19.52 9.77 -7.33
C VAL A 263 -20.21 11.06 -7.82
N ILE A 264 -20.20 12.11 -7.00
CA ILE A 264 -20.78 13.43 -7.39
C ILE A 264 -20.06 14.00 -8.61
N ALA A 265 -18.73 14.01 -8.61
CA ALA A 265 -17.93 14.49 -9.74
C ALA A 265 -18.19 13.66 -11.02
N GLY A 266 -18.49 12.37 -10.87
CA GLY A 266 -18.89 11.48 -11.96
C GLY A 266 -20.20 11.91 -12.61
N ALA A 267 -21.22 12.21 -11.81
CA ALA A 267 -22.51 12.71 -12.30
C ALA A 267 -22.37 14.06 -13.04
N ILE A 268 -21.53 14.97 -12.54
CA ILE A 268 -21.24 16.25 -13.21
C ILE A 268 -20.54 16.02 -14.56
N TRP A 269 -19.58 15.09 -14.60
CA TRP A 269 -18.94 14.72 -15.85
C TRP A 269 -19.93 14.08 -16.84
N ALA A 270 -20.84 13.22 -16.38
CA ALA A 270 -21.85 12.59 -17.23
C ALA A 270 -22.77 13.63 -17.90
N GLU A 271 -23.21 14.66 -17.15
CA GLU A 271 -23.96 15.78 -17.72
C GLU A 271 -23.17 16.48 -18.84
N ASN A 272 -21.89 16.76 -18.60
CA ASN A 272 -21.03 17.42 -19.58
C ASN A 272 -20.79 16.58 -20.85
N ALA A 273 -20.64 15.27 -20.69
CA ALA A 273 -20.27 14.38 -21.80
C ALA A 273 -21.51 13.90 -22.59
N TRP A 274 -22.62 13.61 -21.91
CA TRP A 274 -23.78 12.91 -22.47
C TRP A 274 -25.05 13.78 -22.49
N GLY A 275 -25.02 14.98 -21.88
CA GLY A 275 -26.19 15.86 -21.74
C GLY A 275 -27.20 15.38 -20.70
N ARG A 276 -26.82 14.44 -19.83
CA ARG A 276 -27.61 13.98 -18.69
C ARG A 276 -26.71 13.51 -17.54
N TYR A 277 -27.05 13.86 -16.31
CA TYR A 277 -26.29 13.48 -15.12
C TYR A 277 -26.54 12.04 -14.64
N TRP A 278 -27.63 11.40 -15.10
CA TRP A 278 -28.02 10.02 -14.73
C TRP A 278 -28.95 9.39 -15.78
N GLY A 279 -28.99 8.06 -15.87
CA GLY A 279 -29.77 7.30 -16.84
C GLY A 279 -29.93 5.80 -16.56
N TRP A 280 -29.70 5.36 -15.31
CA TRP A 280 -29.96 4.00 -14.82
C TRP A 280 -29.22 2.87 -15.55
N ASP A 281 -28.07 3.15 -16.14
CA ASP A 281 -27.22 2.06 -16.61
C ASP A 281 -26.63 1.28 -15.42
N PRO A 282 -26.09 0.06 -15.62
CA PRO A 282 -25.57 -0.73 -14.51
C PRO A 282 -24.56 0.03 -13.63
N LYS A 283 -23.67 0.85 -14.21
CA LYS A 283 -22.64 1.57 -13.44
C LYS A 283 -23.26 2.66 -12.58
N GLU A 284 -24.19 3.42 -13.14
CA GLU A 284 -24.94 4.43 -12.42
C GLU A 284 -25.76 3.77 -11.30
N THR A 285 -26.53 2.71 -11.60
CA THR A 285 -27.33 2.00 -10.58
C THR A 285 -26.49 1.52 -9.40
N TRP A 286 -25.30 0.95 -9.65
CA TRP A 286 -24.39 0.53 -8.58
C TRP A 286 -23.73 1.69 -7.82
N ALA A 287 -23.66 2.89 -8.38
CA ALA A 287 -23.18 4.07 -7.66
C ALA A 287 -24.23 4.64 -6.69
N PHE A 288 -25.52 4.33 -6.89
CA PHE A 288 -26.61 4.70 -5.99
C PHE A 288 -26.75 3.78 -4.78
N ILE A 289 -26.49 2.48 -4.97
CA ILE A 289 -26.54 1.43 -3.92
C ILE A 289 -25.32 1.55 -3.00
#